data_AF-A0A8B9C097-F1
#
_entry.id   AF-A0A8B9C097-F1
#
_cell.length_a   1.000
_cell.length_b   1.000
_cell.length_c   1.000
_cell.angle_alpha   90.00
_cell.angle_beta   90.00
_cell.angle_gamma   90.00
#
_symmetry.space_group_name_H-M   'P 1'
#
loop_
_entity.id
_entity.type
_entity.pdbx_description
1 polymer ?
#
loop_
_entity_poly.entity_id
_entity_poly.type
_entity_poly.pdbx_seq_one_letter_code
_entity_poly.pdbx_strand_id
1 'polypeptide(L)'
;LRSPVRSREGKGSQLRALFYVVPPGESSFRTLEEVPDYVEKSIPFFIAFIVLEFAVSWVQKRKLSGRINDGISSLSLGILSRLPDVLFRSVDLISYIYVWNNYRLFELPWDSPWTWYLTFLGVDFAYYWFHRISHEVNILWAAHQVHHSSEDYNLFTALRQSVLQKYTSWMFNLPMALFIPPSVFAVHLQFNLLYQFWIHTEVVTNIGPLEWILNTPSHHRVHHGRNPYCIDKNYGGTLIIWDRIFGTFEAEDAKVVYGLTHPVNSFEPILLQLRPLAHIWNTFWATPGFCNKLSVLFKGPGWGPGKPRLGLPEEIPVITGKEVPFNPRVPAYLNCYAVVHFAVIMELYIDLLATVTVSNSYL
;
A
#
# COMPACT_ATOMS: atom_id res chain seq x y z
N LEU A 1 -38.15 9.95 -20.19
CA LEU A 1 -38.27 10.04 -18.72
C LEU A 1 -36.93 9.63 -18.11
N ARG A 2 -36.03 10.59 -17.90
CA ARG A 2 -34.77 10.35 -17.19
C ARG A 2 -35.12 10.20 -15.71
N SER A 3 -34.96 8.99 -15.18
CA SER A 3 -34.98 8.78 -13.72
C SER A 3 -33.87 9.63 -13.11
N PRO A 4 -34.14 10.46 -12.09
CA PRO A 4 -33.07 11.10 -11.35
C PRO A 4 -32.29 9.97 -10.66
N VAL A 5 -30.99 9.86 -10.95
CA VAL A 5 -30.07 9.07 -10.14
C VAL A 5 -30.08 9.73 -8.77
N ARG A 6 -30.95 9.24 -7.88
CA ARG A 6 -30.91 9.56 -6.45
C ARG A 6 -29.47 9.29 -6.00
N SER A 7 -28.85 10.28 -5.36
CA SER A 7 -27.60 10.11 -4.63
C SER A 7 -27.73 8.91 -3.69
N ARG A 8 -27.22 7.74 -4.11
CA ARG A 8 -27.24 6.51 -3.30
C ARG A 8 -26.30 6.59 -2.09
N GLU A 9 -25.49 7.64 -2.01
CA GLU A 9 -24.56 7.85 -0.90
C GLU A 9 -25.24 8.54 0.28
N GLY A 10 -25.56 7.77 1.31
CA GLY A 10 -25.74 8.33 2.66
C GLY A 10 -24.39 8.82 3.21
N LYS A 11 -24.40 9.81 4.12
CA LYS A 11 -23.23 10.42 4.80
C LYS A 11 -22.34 9.47 5.64
N GLY A 12 -22.38 8.16 5.39
CA GLY A 12 -21.56 7.15 6.05
C GLY A 12 -21.11 6.02 5.14
N SER A 13 -21.25 6.13 3.82
CA SER A 13 -20.73 5.12 2.89
C SER A 13 -19.19 5.12 2.87
N GLN A 14 -18.56 6.28 3.01
CA GLN A 14 -17.08 6.43 2.97
C GLN A 14 -16.42 5.74 4.18
N LEU A 15 -16.93 6.00 5.38
CA LEU A 15 -16.45 5.35 6.60
C LEU A 15 -16.64 3.84 6.54
N ARG A 16 -17.75 3.36 5.98
CA ARG A 16 -17.99 1.92 5.80
C ARG A 16 -17.08 1.31 4.75
N ALA A 17 -16.74 2.04 3.68
CA ALA A 17 -15.81 1.60 2.65
C ALA A 17 -14.40 1.32 3.20
N LEU A 18 -13.95 2.09 4.21
CA LEU A 18 -12.68 1.84 4.93
C LEU A 18 -12.60 0.45 5.56
N PHE A 19 -13.73 -0.20 5.81
CA PHE A 19 -13.78 -1.49 6.49
C PHE A 19 -14.49 -2.56 5.66
N TYR A 20 -14.69 -2.32 4.35
CA TYR A 20 -15.46 -3.22 3.47
C TYR A 20 -16.92 -3.47 3.93
N VAL A 21 -17.50 -2.58 4.75
CA VAL A 21 -18.86 -2.72 5.30
C VAL A 21 -19.90 -2.03 4.40
N VAL A 22 -19.81 -2.24 3.09
CA VAL A 22 -20.73 -1.65 2.11
C VAL A 22 -21.45 -2.76 1.35
N PRO A 23 -22.79 -2.77 1.28
CA PRO A 23 -23.52 -3.84 0.60
C PRO A 23 -23.40 -3.71 -0.93
N PRO A 24 -23.48 -4.83 -1.68
CA PRO A 24 -23.39 -4.81 -3.14
C PRO A 24 -24.31 -3.79 -3.82
N GLY A 25 -25.57 -3.67 -3.38
CA GLY A 25 -26.55 -2.74 -3.97
C GLY A 25 -26.19 -1.25 -3.85
N GLU A 26 -25.30 -0.88 -2.92
CA GLU A 26 -24.82 0.50 -2.75
C GLU A 26 -23.51 0.77 -3.53
N SER A 27 -22.77 -0.28 -3.90
CA SER A 27 -21.42 -0.16 -4.48
C SER A 27 -21.24 -0.89 -5.82
N SER A 28 -22.31 -1.40 -6.42
CA SER A 28 -22.32 -1.94 -7.78
C SER A 28 -22.82 -0.90 -8.76
N PHE A 29 -22.01 -0.61 -9.78
CA PHE A 29 -22.29 0.39 -10.80
C PHE A 29 -22.23 -0.22 -12.19
N ARG A 30 -23.02 0.32 -13.13
CA ARG A 30 -23.10 -0.22 -14.48
C ARG A 30 -21.90 0.20 -15.31
N THR A 31 -21.47 1.44 -15.16
CA THR A 31 -20.33 1.99 -15.91
C THR A 31 -19.24 2.49 -14.97
N LEU A 32 -18.05 2.73 -15.51
CA LEU A 32 -16.90 3.17 -14.72
C LEU A 32 -17.08 4.62 -14.24
N GLU A 33 -17.75 5.45 -15.03
CA GLU A 33 -18.01 6.87 -14.73
C GLU A 33 -18.96 7.05 -13.54
N GLU A 34 -19.79 6.04 -13.26
CA GLU A 34 -20.68 6.01 -12.11
C GLU A 34 -19.94 5.65 -10.80
N VAL A 35 -18.72 5.08 -10.89
CA VAL A 35 -17.94 4.65 -9.72
C VAL A 35 -17.41 5.88 -8.98
N PRO A 36 -17.79 6.09 -7.71
CA PRO A 36 -17.23 7.15 -6.90
C PRO A 36 -15.74 6.98 -6.67
N ASP A 37 -15.02 8.10 -6.54
CA ASP A 37 -13.69 8.10 -5.93
C ASP A 37 -13.84 7.96 -4.41
N TYR A 38 -13.89 6.73 -3.93
CA TYR A 38 -13.97 6.40 -2.51
C TYR A 38 -12.69 6.79 -1.75
N VAL A 39 -11.53 6.82 -2.43
CA VAL A 39 -10.25 7.16 -1.82
C VAL A 39 -10.21 8.65 -1.49
N GLU A 40 -10.48 9.50 -2.47
CA GLU A 40 -10.56 10.95 -2.29
C GLU A 40 -11.60 11.32 -1.22
N LYS A 41 -12.80 10.72 -1.31
CA LYS A 41 -13.87 10.94 -0.33
C LYS A 41 -13.52 10.45 1.09
N SER A 42 -12.50 9.61 1.26
CA SER A 42 -12.06 9.09 2.56
C SER A 42 -10.96 9.93 3.22
N ILE A 43 -10.38 10.92 2.52
CA ILE A 43 -9.30 11.77 3.05
C ILE A 43 -9.63 12.39 4.43
N PRO A 44 -10.84 12.95 4.68
CA PRO A 44 -11.17 13.50 6.00
C PRO A 44 -11.11 12.45 7.12
N PHE A 45 -11.45 11.19 6.81
CA PHE A 45 -11.39 10.09 7.79
C PHE A 45 -9.95 9.64 8.06
N PHE A 46 -9.07 9.67 7.06
CA PHE A 46 -7.64 9.42 7.29
C PHE A 46 -7.05 10.42 8.29
N ILE A 47 -7.33 11.72 8.09
CA ILE A 47 -6.89 12.78 9.00
C ILE A 47 -7.50 12.58 10.40
N ALA A 48 -8.80 12.30 10.48
CA ALA A 48 -9.48 12.06 11.75
C ALA A 48 -8.90 10.86 12.51
N PHE A 49 -8.58 9.76 11.81
CA PHE A 49 -8.00 8.56 12.41
C PHE A 49 -6.55 8.76 12.84
N ILE A 50 -5.74 9.52 12.08
CA ILE A 50 -4.39 9.91 12.52
C ILE A 50 -4.48 10.72 13.82
N VAL A 51 -5.33 11.75 13.88
CA VAL A 51 -5.51 12.55 15.11
C VAL A 51 -5.99 11.68 16.26
N LEU A 52 -6.95 10.77 16.00
CA LEU A 52 -7.47 9.84 16.99
C LEU A 52 -6.38 8.88 17.50
N GLU A 53 -5.52 8.35 16.63
CA GLU A 53 -4.42 7.46 16.99
C GLU A 53 -3.47 8.14 17.99
N PHE A 54 -3.06 9.38 17.70
CA PHE A 54 -2.20 10.14 18.62
C PHE A 54 -2.92 10.51 19.92
N ALA A 55 -4.20 10.89 19.87
CA ALA A 55 -4.99 11.20 21.06
C ALA A 55 -5.15 9.98 21.98
N VAL A 56 -5.50 8.82 21.41
CA VAL A 56 -5.64 7.56 22.15
C VAL A 56 -4.29 7.12 22.71
N SER A 57 -3.21 7.21 21.92
CA SER A 57 -1.85 6.92 22.38
C SER A 57 -1.45 7.79 23.58
N TRP A 58 -1.75 9.08 23.53
CA TRP A 58 -1.50 10.02 24.63
C TRP A 58 -2.28 9.67 25.89
N VAL A 59 -3.59 9.40 25.78
CA VAL A 59 -4.45 8.99 26.91
C VAL A 59 -3.97 7.67 27.52
N GLN A 60 -3.59 6.70 26.68
CA GLN A 60 -3.08 5.40 27.12
C GLN A 60 -1.61 5.42 27.55
N LYS A 61 -0.95 6.59 27.52
CA LYS A 61 0.49 6.78 27.83
C LYS A 61 1.40 5.84 27.04
N ARG A 62 0.99 5.51 25.80
CA ARG A 62 1.81 4.72 24.87
C ARG A 62 2.93 5.58 24.32
N LYS A 63 4.04 4.93 23.94
CA LYS A 63 5.18 5.57 23.27
C LYS A 63 5.07 5.42 21.75
N LEU A 64 3.94 5.82 21.18
CA LEU A 64 3.80 5.87 19.73
C LEU A 64 4.78 6.91 19.18
N SER A 65 5.54 6.53 18.16
CA SER A 65 6.48 7.46 17.53
C SER A 65 5.73 8.52 16.73
N GLY A 66 6.12 9.78 16.91
CA GLY A 66 5.58 10.94 16.22
C GLY A 66 6.68 11.84 15.68
N ARG A 67 7.75 11.25 15.13
CA ARG A 67 8.87 12.03 14.60
C ARG A 67 8.42 12.83 13.38
N ILE A 68 8.58 14.15 13.45
CA ILE A 68 8.11 15.09 12.42
C ILE A 68 8.76 14.80 11.06
N ASN A 69 10.05 14.44 11.04
CA ASN A 69 10.77 14.12 9.81
C ASN A 69 10.20 12.89 9.10
N ASP A 70 9.88 11.82 9.84
CA ASP A 70 9.27 10.62 9.28
C ASP A 70 7.85 10.90 8.77
N GLY A 71 7.03 11.60 9.57
CA GLY A 71 5.67 11.98 9.16
C GLY A 71 5.65 12.82 7.87
N ILE A 72 6.49 13.87 7.79
CA ILE A 72 6.63 14.69 6.57
C ILE A 72 7.12 13.84 5.39
N SER A 73 8.10 12.95 5.60
CA SER A 73 8.63 12.06 4.57
C SER A 73 7.55 11.11 4.03
N SER A 74 6.79 10.47 4.93
CA SER A 74 5.71 9.54 4.61
C SER A 74 4.59 10.22 3.82
N LEU A 75 4.15 11.42 4.24
CA LEU A 75 3.16 12.20 3.48
C LEU A 75 3.71 12.65 2.11
N SER A 76 4.96 13.11 2.06
CA SER A 76 5.60 13.57 0.82
C SER A 76 5.70 12.43 -0.21
N LEU A 77 6.03 11.21 0.24
CA LEU A 77 6.04 10.01 -0.59
C LEU A 77 4.63 9.64 -1.08
N GLY A 78 3.62 9.74 -0.22
CA GLY A 78 2.23 9.58 -0.60
C GLY A 78 1.80 10.54 -1.71
N ILE A 79 2.07 11.84 -1.55
CA ILE A 79 1.83 12.89 -2.55
C ILE A 79 2.57 12.57 -3.86
N LEU A 80 3.86 12.27 -3.77
CA LEU A 80 4.70 11.94 -4.92
C LEU A 80 4.17 10.71 -5.68
N SER A 81 3.66 9.70 -4.97
CA SER A 81 3.09 8.50 -5.58
C SER A 81 1.83 8.78 -6.42
N ARG A 82 1.12 9.88 -6.13
CA ARG A 82 -0.09 10.30 -6.83
C ARG A 82 0.19 11.23 -8.03
N LEU A 83 1.33 11.92 -8.05
CA LEU A 83 1.69 12.81 -9.15
C LEU A 83 1.56 12.19 -10.56
N PRO A 84 1.96 10.93 -10.80
CA PRO A 84 1.80 10.39 -12.15
C PRO A 84 0.35 10.21 -12.59
N ASP A 85 -0.64 10.20 -11.69
CA ASP A 85 -2.06 10.09 -12.05
C ASP A 85 -2.56 11.37 -12.76
N VAL A 86 -1.85 12.50 -12.58
CA VAL A 86 -2.05 13.76 -13.31
C VAL A 86 -1.62 13.65 -14.77
N LEU A 87 -0.59 12.84 -15.06
CA LEU A 87 0.06 12.77 -16.36
C LEU A 87 -0.34 11.52 -17.15
N PHE A 88 -0.63 10.42 -16.45
CA PHE A 88 -0.92 9.11 -17.02
C PHE A 88 -2.12 8.50 -16.31
N ARG A 89 -3.09 7.99 -17.08
CA ARG A 89 -4.18 7.16 -16.53
C ARG A 89 -3.59 5.90 -15.88
N SER A 90 -4.30 5.34 -14.89
CA SER A 90 -3.87 4.13 -14.18
C SER A 90 -3.62 2.96 -15.14
N VAL A 91 -2.39 2.41 -15.12
CA VAL A 91 -2.02 1.25 -15.95
C VAL A 91 -2.85 0.01 -15.60
N ASP A 92 -3.18 -0.18 -14.33
CA ASP A 92 -4.12 -1.20 -13.87
C ASP A 92 -5.45 -1.10 -14.62
N LEU A 93 -6.13 0.06 -14.58
CA LEU A 93 -7.43 0.21 -15.24
C LEU A 93 -7.34 0.16 -16.78
N ILE A 94 -6.33 0.78 -17.39
CA ILE A 94 -6.18 0.78 -18.85
C ILE A 94 -5.98 -0.65 -19.37
N SER A 95 -5.04 -1.39 -18.76
CA SER A 95 -4.76 -2.76 -19.18
C SER A 95 -5.95 -3.68 -18.92
N TYR A 96 -6.65 -3.50 -17.80
CA TYR A 96 -7.86 -4.25 -17.49
C TYR A 96 -8.98 -4.01 -18.51
N ILE A 97 -9.26 -2.75 -18.83
CA ILE A 97 -10.28 -2.37 -19.82
C ILE A 97 -9.89 -2.88 -21.22
N TYR A 98 -8.61 -2.82 -21.58
CA TYR A 98 -8.12 -3.36 -22.84
C TYR A 98 -8.39 -4.87 -22.92
N VAL A 99 -8.06 -5.63 -21.88
CA VAL A 99 -8.34 -7.08 -21.84
C VAL A 99 -9.84 -7.35 -21.87
N TRP A 100 -10.62 -6.62 -21.08
CA TRP A 100 -12.09 -6.73 -21.03
C TRP A 100 -12.73 -6.51 -22.40
N ASN A 101 -12.33 -5.46 -23.12
CA ASN A 101 -12.94 -5.10 -24.39
C ASN A 101 -12.59 -6.07 -25.52
N ASN A 102 -11.37 -6.64 -25.51
CA ASN A 102 -10.84 -7.43 -26.62
C ASN A 102 -10.85 -8.95 -26.39
N TYR A 103 -10.82 -9.40 -25.13
CA TYR A 103 -10.55 -10.81 -24.79
C TYR A 103 -11.50 -11.41 -23.74
N ARG A 104 -12.53 -10.68 -23.25
CA ARG A 104 -13.47 -11.27 -22.28
C ARG A 104 -14.17 -12.50 -22.86
N LEU A 105 -14.30 -13.53 -22.04
CA LEU A 105 -14.92 -14.81 -22.43
C LEU A 105 -16.44 -14.76 -22.24
N PHE A 106 -16.89 -14.15 -21.14
CA PHE A 106 -18.28 -13.89 -20.83
C PHE A 106 -18.37 -12.70 -19.88
N GLU A 107 -19.58 -12.23 -19.58
CA GLU A 107 -19.81 -11.07 -18.71
C GLU A 107 -20.67 -11.50 -17.52
N LEU A 108 -20.12 -11.36 -16.32
CA LEU A 108 -20.90 -11.49 -15.10
C LEU A 108 -21.74 -10.22 -14.88
N PRO A 109 -23.00 -10.33 -14.41
CA PRO A 109 -23.86 -9.17 -14.23
C PRO A 109 -23.28 -8.20 -13.19
N TRP A 110 -23.14 -6.92 -13.54
CA TRP A 110 -22.57 -5.88 -12.67
C TRP A 110 -23.39 -5.65 -11.39
N ASP A 111 -24.69 -5.91 -11.44
CA ASP A 111 -25.67 -5.74 -10.35
C ASP A 111 -25.89 -7.02 -9.52
N SER A 112 -25.18 -8.11 -9.81
CA SER A 112 -25.27 -9.34 -9.05
C SER A 112 -24.41 -9.28 -7.78
N PRO A 113 -24.99 -9.60 -6.59
CA PRO A 113 -24.21 -9.76 -5.36
C PRO A 113 -23.08 -10.80 -5.50
N TRP A 114 -23.25 -11.83 -6.33
CA TRP A 114 -22.22 -12.84 -6.55
C TRP A 114 -21.03 -12.27 -7.29
N THR A 115 -21.24 -11.45 -8.32
CA THR A 115 -20.16 -10.74 -9.03
C THR A 115 -19.37 -9.88 -8.06
N TRP A 116 -20.06 -9.17 -7.15
CA TRP A 116 -19.44 -8.36 -6.10
C TRP A 116 -18.54 -9.19 -5.18
N TYR A 117 -19.06 -10.27 -4.57
CA TYR A 117 -18.26 -11.10 -3.65
C TYR A 117 -17.11 -11.83 -4.37
N LEU A 118 -17.32 -12.28 -5.61
CA LEU A 118 -16.24 -12.87 -6.42
C LEU A 118 -15.15 -11.86 -6.75
N THR A 119 -15.53 -10.60 -7.02
CA THR A 119 -14.56 -9.52 -7.27
C THR A 119 -13.79 -9.17 -6.02
N PHE A 120 -14.46 -9.09 -4.85
CA PHE A 120 -13.79 -8.93 -3.56
C PHE A 120 -12.70 -9.98 -3.35
N LEU A 121 -13.07 -11.27 -3.44
CA LEU A 121 -12.13 -12.38 -3.25
C LEU A 121 -11.03 -12.37 -4.31
N GLY A 122 -11.37 -12.07 -5.57
CA GLY A 122 -10.43 -12.03 -6.67
C GLY A 122 -9.40 -10.91 -6.55
N VAL A 123 -9.83 -9.69 -6.20
CA VAL A 123 -8.94 -8.54 -5.96
C VAL A 123 -8.04 -8.80 -4.75
N ASP A 124 -8.59 -9.32 -3.65
CA ASP A 124 -7.80 -9.60 -2.45
C ASP A 124 -6.77 -10.72 -2.68
N PHE A 125 -7.13 -11.75 -3.45
CA PHE A 125 -6.23 -12.82 -3.87
C PHE A 125 -5.14 -12.32 -4.83
N ALA A 126 -5.50 -11.50 -5.81
CA ALA A 126 -4.55 -10.88 -6.72
C ALA A 126 -3.57 -9.98 -5.95
N TYR A 127 -4.07 -9.22 -4.97
CA TYR A 127 -3.24 -8.42 -4.07
C TYR A 127 -2.26 -9.29 -3.28
N TYR A 128 -2.71 -10.40 -2.68
CA TYR A 128 -1.82 -11.31 -1.95
C TYR A 128 -0.63 -11.77 -2.81
N TRP A 129 -0.87 -12.20 -4.05
CA TRP A 129 0.21 -12.64 -4.95
C TRP A 129 1.11 -11.50 -5.40
N PHE A 130 0.53 -10.36 -5.77
CA PHE A 130 1.27 -9.14 -6.06
C PHE A 130 2.21 -8.77 -4.90
N HIS A 131 1.67 -8.78 -3.68
CA HIS A 131 2.36 -8.34 -2.49
C HIS A 131 3.49 -9.32 -2.13
N ARG A 132 3.20 -10.62 -2.11
CA ARG A 132 4.22 -11.66 -1.92
C ARG A 132 5.36 -11.57 -2.92
N ILE A 133 5.02 -11.46 -4.21
CA ILE A 133 6.04 -11.37 -5.26
C ILE A 133 6.82 -10.05 -5.15
N SER A 134 6.20 -8.98 -4.64
CA SER A 134 6.89 -7.72 -4.36
C SER A 134 7.92 -7.82 -3.24
N HIS A 135 7.83 -8.79 -2.33
CA HIS A 135 8.88 -9.07 -1.35
C HIS A 135 9.91 -10.07 -1.88
N GLU A 136 9.48 -11.04 -2.68
CA GLU A 136 10.32 -12.16 -3.13
C GLU A 136 11.09 -11.89 -4.45
N VAL A 137 10.83 -10.80 -5.16
CA VAL A 137 11.47 -10.40 -6.43
C VAL A 137 12.09 -9.01 -6.31
N ASN A 138 13.40 -8.92 -6.47
CA ASN A 138 14.18 -7.72 -6.14
C ASN A 138 13.72 -6.45 -6.87
N ILE A 139 13.39 -6.52 -8.17
CA ILE A 139 12.91 -5.33 -8.90
C ILE A 139 11.54 -4.84 -8.42
N LEU A 140 10.69 -5.76 -7.96
CA LEU A 140 9.38 -5.42 -7.40
C LEU A 140 9.52 -4.97 -5.95
N TRP A 141 10.49 -5.52 -5.22
CA TRP A 141 10.91 -5.02 -3.91
C TRP A 141 11.45 -3.61 -3.99
N ALA A 142 12.20 -3.23 -5.03
CA ALA A 142 12.58 -1.84 -5.24
C ALA A 142 11.38 -0.91 -5.40
N ALA A 143 10.29 -1.38 -6.00
CA ALA A 143 9.05 -0.64 -6.10
C ALA A 143 8.25 -0.62 -4.79
N HIS A 144 8.47 -1.54 -3.85
CA HIS A 144 7.65 -1.67 -2.64
C HIS A 144 8.36 -1.25 -1.35
N GLN A 145 9.68 -1.43 -1.23
CA GLN A 145 10.45 -1.20 0.00
C GLN A 145 10.39 0.23 0.55
N VAL A 146 10.05 1.21 -0.28
CA VAL A 146 9.78 2.58 0.17
C VAL A 146 8.72 2.58 1.28
N HIS A 147 7.68 1.75 1.13
CA HIS A 147 6.62 1.55 2.12
C HIS A 147 7.16 1.01 3.45
N HIS A 148 8.07 0.03 3.39
CA HIS A 148 8.73 -0.58 4.55
C HIS A 148 9.88 0.23 5.13
N SER A 149 10.26 1.35 4.51
CA SER A 149 11.47 2.09 4.91
C SER A 149 11.31 2.94 6.17
N SER A 150 10.09 3.13 6.66
CA SER A 150 9.84 3.83 7.93
C SER A 150 10.29 2.98 9.11
N GLU A 151 11.03 3.58 10.04
CA GLU A 151 11.33 2.98 11.34
C GLU A 151 10.27 3.32 12.40
N ASP A 152 9.26 4.11 12.03
CA ASP A 152 8.04 4.37 12.80
C ASP A 152 6.86 3.56 12.24
N TYR A 153 5.98 3.10 13.13
CA TYR A 153 4.77 2.40 12.72
C TYR A 153 3.53 3.06 13.32
N ASN A 154 2.86 3.85 12.49
CA ASN A 154 1.64 4.59 12.81
C ASN A 154 0.87 4.82 11.50
N LEU A 155 -0.27 5.51 11.55
CA LEU A 155 -1.12 5.69 10.37
C LEU A 155 -0.47 6.53 9.25
N PHE A 156 0.62 7.28 9.51
CA PHE A 156 1.40 7.90 8.43
C PHE A 156 2.11 6.86 7.57
N THR A 157 2.51 5.71 8.13
CA THR A 157 3.16 4.63 7.39
C THR A 157 2.28 4.10 6.25
N ALA A 158 0.94 4.08 6.44
CA ALA A 158 0.01 3.73 5.37
C ALA A 158 0.13 4.66 4.14
N LEU A 159 0.43 5.94 4.38
CA LEU A 159 0.54 6.98 3.34
C LEU A 159 1.91 6.98 2.65
N ARG A 160 2.88 6.24 3.19
CA ARG A 160 4.23 6.09 2.63
C ARG A 160 4.21 5.16 1.42
N GLN A 161 3.89 5.71 0.25
CA GLN A 161 3.72 4.94 -0.98
C GLN A 161 4.84 5.22 -1.99
N SER A 162 5.24 4.18 -2.73
CA SER A 162 6.19 4.31 -3.83
C SER A 162 5.51 4.82 -5.10
N VAL A 163 6.25 5.56 -5.92
CA VAL A 163 5.78 5.96 -7.26
C VAL A 163 5.63 4.75 -8.18
N LEU A 164 6.54 3.77 -8.03
CA LEU A 164 6.63 2.64 -8.93
C LEU A 164 5.60 1.55 -8.64
N GLN A 165 5.08 1.47 -7.42
CA GLN A 165 4.21 0.39 -6.97
C GLN A 165 2.93 0.27 -7.81
N LYS A 166 2.34 1.38 -8.25
CA LYS A 166 1.14 1.37 -9.10
C LYS A 166 1.37 0.84 -10.53
N TYR A 167 2.62 0.63 -10.93
CA TYR A 167 2.98 0.10 -12.24
C TYR A 167 3.33 -1.38 -12.20
N THR A 168 3.27 -2.01 -11.02
CA THR A 168 3.69 -3.39 -10.83
C THR A 168 2.55 -4.35 -10.48
N SER A 169 1.35 -3.84 -10.15
CA SER A 169 0.18 -4.65 -9.77
C SER A 169 -0.70 -5.14 -10.93
N TRP A 170 -0.73 -4.42 -12.05
CA TRP A 170 -1.71 -4.62 -13.13
C TRP A 170 -1.83 -6.06 -13.65
N MET A 171 -0.70 -6.77 -13.79
CA MET A 171 -0.67 -8.13 -14.33
C MET A 171 -1.48 -9.12 -13.49
N PHE A 172 -1.51 -8.93 -12.17
CA PHE A 172 -2.18 -9.82 -11.23
C PHE A 172 -3.70 -9.73 -11.33
N ASN A 173 -4.22 -8.58 -11.75
CA ASN A 173 -5.64 -8.31 -11.88
C ASN A 173 -6.23 -8.78 -13.23
N LEU A 174 -5.40 -8.90 -14.27
CA LEU A 174 -5.85 -9.20 -15.64
C LEU A 174 -6.69 -10.47 -15.81
N PRO A 175 -6.44 -11.60 -15.10
CA PRO A 175 -7.29 -12.77 -15.25
C PRO A 175 -8.78 -12.50 -14.96
N MET A 176 -9.09 -11.56 -14.05
CA MET A 176 -10.48 -11.20 -13.75
C MET A 176 -11.16 -10.45 -14.90
N ALA A 177 -10.40 -9.73 -15.74
CA ALA A 177 -10.95 -9.01 -16.89
C ALA A 177 -11.55 -9.93 -17.95
N LEU A 178 -11.40 -11.25 -17.80
CA LEU A 178 -12.06 -12.22 -18.68
C LEU A 178 -13.55 -12.40 -18.36
N PHE A 179 -14.03 -11.96 -17.19
CA PHE A 179 -15.40 -12.20 -16.73
C PHE A 179 -16.00 -11.15 -15.75
N ILE A 180 -15.20 -10.33 -15.07
CA ILE A 180 -15.66 -9.27 -14.15
C ILE A 180 -15.74 -7.89 -14.85
N PRO A 181 -16.88 -7.18 -14.79
CA PRO A 181 -17.00 -5.83 -15.33
C PRO A 181 -16.02 -4.81 -14.70
N PRO A 182 -15.42 -3.91 -15.49
CA PRO A 182 -14.44 -2.93 -15.00
C PRO A 182 -14.96 -2.02 -13.87
N SER A 183 -16.26 -1.69 -13.85
CA SER A 183 -16.87 -0.87 -12.81
C SER A 183 -16.83 -1.55 -11.43
N VAL A 184 -17.15 -2.85 -11.37
CA VAL A 184 -17.11 -3.63 -10.14
C VAL A 184 -15.66 -3.83 -9.69
N PHE A 185 -14.76 -4.12 -10.64
CA PHE A 185 -13.32 -4.20 -10.36
C PHE A 185 -12.77 -2.89 -9.75
N ALA A 186 -13.11 -1.73 -10.33
CA ALA A 186 -12.64 -0.43 -9.85
C ALA A 186 -13.11 -0.10 -8.42
N VAL A 187 -14.30 -0.55 -8.03
CA VAL A 187 -14.81 -0.40 -6.64
C VAL A 187 -13.95 -1.21 -5.68
N HIS A 188 -13.72 -2.49 -5.99
CA HIS A 188 -12.97 -3.38 -5.09
C HIS A 188 -11.48 -3.05 -5.01
N LEU A 189 -10.89 -2.52 -6.08
CA LEU A 189 -9.53 -1.99 -6.04
C LEU A 189 -9.40 -0.86 -5.00
N GLN A 190 -10.38 0.05 -4.97
CA GLN A 190 -10.41 1.12 -3.97
C GLN A 190 -10.70 0.60 -2.56
N PHE A 191 -11.67 -0.29 -2.38
CA PHE A 191 -11.98 -0.84 -1.06
C PHE A 191 -10.80 -1.64 -0.47
N ASN A 192 -10.06 -2.39 -1.30
CA ASN A 192 -8.85 -3.08 -0.87
C ASN A 192 -7.76 -2.10 -0.39
N LEU A 193 -7.54 -1.01 -1.14
CA LEU A 193 -6.61 0.05 -0.72
C LEU A 193 -7.06 0.73 0.59
N LEU A 194 -8.35 1.06 0.69
CA LEU A 194 -8.93 1.73 1.86
C LEU A 194 -8.84 0.87 3.12
N TYR A 195 -9.12 -0.43 3.01
CA TYR A 195 -9.00 -1.36 4.13
C TYR A 195 -7.59 -1.39 4.71
N GLN A 196 -6.58 -1.34 3.85
CA GLN A 196 -5.19 -1.41 4.28
C GLN A 196 -4.72 -0.17 5.04
N PHE A 197 -5.49 0.93 5.09
CA PHE A 197 -5.10 2.09 5.88
C PHE A 197 -5.04 1.79 7.39
N TRP A 198 -6.13 1.27 7.96
CA TRP A 198 -6.28 1.19 9.42
C TRP A 198 -5.41 0.12 10.09
N ILE A 199 -4.90 -0.85 9.32
CA ILE A 199 -4.00 -1.90 9.82
C ILE A 199 -2.60 -1.37 10.16
N HIS A 200 -2.25 -0.12 9.79
CA HIS A 200 -0.98 0.51 10.12
C HIS A 200 -1.00 1.21 11.48
N THR A 201 -1.12 0.47 12.57
CA THR A 201 -1.11 1.07 13.90
C THR A 201 -0.53 0.14 14.96
N GLU A 202 0.14 0.72 15.96
CA GLU A 202 0.51 0.01 17.19
C GLU A 202 -0.56 0.13 18.28
N VAL A 203 -1.57 0.98 18.11
CA VAL A 203 -2.60 1.25 19.14
C VAL A 203 -3.53 0.06 19.31
N VAL A 204 -3.96 -0.54 18.21
CA VAL A 204 -4.81 -1.74 18.23
C VAL A 204 -3.92 -2.99 18.28
N THR A 205 -3.89 -3.66 19.42
CA THR A 205 -2.98 -4.80 19.62
C THR A 205 -3.55 -6.11 19.10
N ASN A 206 -4.84 -6.38 19.35
CA ASN A 206 -5.53 -7.60 18.93
C ASN A 206 -7.04 -7.32 18.85
N ILE A 207 -7.75 -7.93 17.88
CA ILE A 207 -9.21 -7.84 17.72
C ILE A 207 -9.96 -9.18 17.92
N GLY A 208 -9.32 -10.14 18.57
CA GLY A 208 -9.85 -11.45 18.93
C GLY A 208 -10.02 -12.39 17.73
N PRO A 209 -11.10 -13.19 17.70
CA PRO A 209 -11.30 -14.21 16.67
C PRO A 209 -11.36 -13.70 15.23
N LEU A 210 -11.55 -12.40 15.00
CA LEU A 210 -11.51 -11.83 13.66
C LEU A 210 -10.13 -11.98 13.00
N GLU A 211 -9.05 -12.12 13.79
CA GLU A 211 -7.68 -12.38 13.32
C GLU A 211 -7.51 -13.74 12.63
N TRP A 212 -8.50 -14.64 12.72
CA TRP A 212 -8.47 -15.89 11.95
C TRP A 212 -8.74 -15.65 10.46
N ILE A 213 -9.46 -14.57 10.12
CA ILE A 213 -9.98 -14.30 8.77
C ILE A 213 -9.42 -13.00 8.20
N LEU A 214 -9.40 -11.94 9.00
CA LEU A 214 -9.00 -10.60 8.58
C LEU A 214 -7.50 -10.39 8.73
N ASN A 215 -6.90 -9.64 7.81
CA ASN A 215 -5.63 -8.99 8.06
C ASN A 215 -5.86 -7.85 9.06
N THR A 216 -5.03 -7.76 10.09
CA THR A 216 -5.24 -6.89 11.25
C THR A 216 -3.93 -6.17 11.59
N PRO A 217 -3.96 -5.16 12.48
CA PRO A 217 -2.76 -4.45 12.87
C PRO A 217 -1.65 -5.35 13.44
N SER A 218 -1.96 -6.44 14.15
CA SER A 218 -0.96 -7.39 14.65
C SER A 218 -0.24 -8.12 13.52
N HIS A 219 -0.98 -8.66 12.57
CA HIS A 219 -0.41 -9.34 11.40
C HIS A 219 0.40 -8.36 10.54
N HIS A 220 -0.10 -7.14 10.35
CA HIS A 220 0.57 -6.13 9.52
C HIS A 220 1.79 -5.50 10.21
N ARG A 221 1.83 -5.44 11.55
CA ARG A 221 3.06 -5.15 12.29
C ARG A 221 4.13 -6.18 11.99
N VAL A 222 3.80 -7.48 12.08
CA VAL A 222 4.74 -8.56 11.74
C VAL A 222 5.22 -8.40 10.31
N HIS A 223 4.33 -8.11 9.36
CA HIS A 223 4.67 -7.87 7.97
C HIS A 223 5.68 -6.71 7.77
N HIS A 224 5.50 -5.61 8.50
CA HIS A 224 6.42 -4.47 8.45
C HIS A 224 7.68 -4.65 9.32
N GLY A 225 7.76 -5.73 10.10
CA GLY A 225 8.87 -6.02 10.97
C GLY A 225 10.11 -6.46 10.19
N ARG A 226 11.27 -6.05 10.68
CA ARG A 226 12.57 -6.56 10.20
C ARG A 226 13.20 -7.59 11.14
N ASN A 227 12.48 -8.02 12.17
CA ASN A 227 12.91 -9.14 13.00
C ASN A 227 13.05 -10.39 12.11
N PRO A 228 13.99 -11.31 12.39
CA PRO A 228 14.15 -12.50 11.56
C PRO A 228 12.88 -13.33 11.35
N TYR A 229 11.98 -13.42 12.35
CA TYR A 229 10.71 -14.15 12.22
C TYR A 229 9.65 -13.41 11.37
N CYS A 230 9.81 -12.10 11.20
CA CYS A 230 8.90 -11.24 10.42
C CYS A 230 9.15 -11.30 8.91
N ILE A 231 10.36 -11.69 8.49
CA ILE A 231 10.75 -11.61 7.08
C ILE A 231 9.91 -12.55 6.22
N ASP A 232 9.40 -12.01 5.12
CA ASP A 232 8.61 -12.73 4.12
C ASP A 232 7.30 -13.35 4.67
N LYS A 233 6.62 -12.65 5.59
CA LYS A 233 5.37 -13.07 6.24
C LYS A 233 4.19 -12.13 6.00
N ASN A 234 2.98 -12.65 6.13
CA ASN A 234 1.72 -11.91 6.23
C ASN A 234 1.45 -10.92 5.07
N TYR A 235 1.28 -11.43 3.85
CA TYR A 235 1.07 -10.62 2.64
C TYR A 235 -0.38 -10.23 2.37
N GLY A 236 -1.35 -10.75 3.12
CA GLY A 236 -2.78 -10.50 2.90
C GLY A 236 -3.12 -9.00 2.89
N GLY A 237 -4.03 -8.60 2.00
CA GLY A 237 -4.53 -7.22 1.98
C GLY A 237 -5.61 -7.03 3.03
N THR A 238 -6.79 -7.59 2.74
CA THR A 238 -7.96 -7.60 3.62
C THR A 238 -8.08 -8.90 4.39
N LEU A 239 -7.81 -10.04 3.75
CA LEU A 239 -7.95 -11.35 4.36
C LEU A 239 -6.59 -11.97 4.63
N ILE A 240 -6.38 -12.46 5.86
CA ILE A 240 -5.18 -13.20 6.26
C ILE A 240 -5.27 -14.69 5.85
N ILE A 241 -6.43 -15.12 5.35
CA ILE A 241 -6.66 -16.51 4.97
C ILE A 241 -5.67 -17.00 3.90
N TRP A 242 -5.24 -16.11 3.00
CA TRP A 242 -4.28 -16.46 1.95
C TRP A 242 -2.94 -16.85 2.54
N ASP A 243 -2.45 -16.11 3.53
CA ASP A 243 -1.22 -16.45 4.24
C ASP A 243 -1.31 -17.79 4.96
N ARG A 244 -2.48 -18.12 5.51
CA ARG A 244 -2.72 -19.42 6.14
C ARG A 244 -2.73 -20.56 5.12
N ILE A 245 -3.38 -20.35 3.97
CA ILE A 245 -3.48 -21.34 2.89
C ILE A 245 -2.10 -21.61 2.26
N PHE A 246 -1.30 -20.56 2.05
CA PHE A 246 -0.02 -20.63 1.34
C PHE A 246 1.20 -20.70 2.27
N GLY A 247 0.99 -20.82 3.59
CA GLY A 247 2.05 -21.07 4.58
C GLY A 247 2.95 -19.88 4.88
N THR A 248 2.48 -18.65 4.70
CA THR A 248 3.21 -17.40 4.97
C THR A 248 2.69 -16.67 6.20
N PHE A 249 1.71 -17.24 6.91
CA PHE A 249 1.19 -16.67 8.16
C PHE A 249 2.22 -16.74 9.29
N GLU A 250 2.32 -15.66 10.04
CA GLU A 250 3.10 -15.57 11.27
C GLU A 250 2.37 -14.70 12.30
N ALA A 251 2.30 -15.16 13.55
CA ALA A 251 1.66 -14.40 14.62
C ALA A 251 2.65 -13.39 15.24
N GLU A 252 2.14 -12.30 15.80
CA GLU A 252 2.98 -11.37 16.55
C GLU A 252 3.36 -12.00 17.90
N ASP A 253 4.62 -12.41 18.04
CA ASP A 253 5.14 -13.08 19.25
C ASP A 253 6.01 -12.15 20.12
N ALA A 254 6.91 -11.39 19.48
CA ALA A 254 7.85 -10.51 20.16
C ALA A 254 7.65 -9.05 19.76
N LYS A 255 8.35 -8.14 20.46
CA LYS A 255 8.38 -6.73 20.07
C LYS A 255 8.94 -6.60 18.65
N VAL A 256 8.11 -6.06 17.76
CA VAL A 256 8.49 -5.77 16.38
C VAL A 256 9.39 -4.54 16.31
N VAL A 257 10.43 -4.63 15.50
CA VAL A 257 11.30 -3.51 15.10
C VAL A 257 11.07 -3.26 13.62
N TYR A 258 10.81 -2.01 13.25
CA TYR A 258 10.44 -1.61 11.89
C TYR A 258 11.62 -1.06 11.09
N GLY A 259 11.36 -0.75 9.83
CA GLY A 259 12.33 -0.27 8.85
C GLY A 259 12.93 -1.41 8.03
N LEU A 260 13.84 -1.08 7.12
CA LEU A 260 14.55 -2.10 6.33
C LEU A 260 15.59 -2.83 7.18
N THR A 261 15.89 -4.08 6.81
CA THR A 261 17.02 -4.85 7.36
C THR A 261 18.35 -4.11 7.20
N HIS A 262 18.48 -3.34 6.12
CA HIS A 262 19.57 -2.40 5.89
C HIS A 262 19.02 -0.97 5.76
N PRO A 263 19.06 -0.16 6.84
CA PRO A 263 18.47 1.17 6.86
C PRO A 263 19.04 2.12 5.81
N VAL A 264 18.16 2.92 5.21
CA VAL A 264 18.55 3.97 4.25
C VAL A 264 19.15 5.19 4.96
N ASN A 265 18.77 5.46 6.22
CA ASN A 265 19.21 6.63 6.98
C ASN A 265 18.97 7.95 6.23
N SER A 266 17.76 8.13 5.69
CA SER A 266 17.34 9.33 4.97
C SER A 266 15.83 9.53 5.08
N PHE A 267 15.40 10.80 5.09
CA PHE A 267 13.99 11.21 4.98
C PHE A 267 13.66 11.83 3.62
N GLU A 268 14.65 11.97 2.74
CA GLU A 268 14.48 12.66 1.45
C GLU A 268 13.69 11.76 0.47
N PRO A 269 12.48 12.20 0.02
CA PRO A 269 11.58 11.36 -0.75
C PRO A 269 12.16 10.84 -2.08
N ILE A 270 12.91 11.66 -2.82
CA ILE A 270 13.46 11.26 -4.13
C ILE A 270 14.51 10.18 -3.95
N LEU A 271 15.40 10.34 -2.98
CA LEU A 271 16.47 9.41 -2.65
C LEU A 271 15.93 8.07 -2.20
N LEU A 272 14.83 8.05 -1.45
CA LEU A 272 14.16 6.83 -1.02
C LEU A 272 13.61 6.03 -2.21
N GLN A 273 13.17 6.70 -3.29
CA GLN A 273 12.73 6.04 -4.53
C GLN A 273 13.92 5.52 -5.36
N LEU A 274 14.99 6.30 -5.47
CA LEU A 274 16.10 6.02 -6.41
C LEU A 274 17.17 5.08 -5.85
N ARG A 275 17.41 5.07 -4.54
CA ARG A 275 18.46 4.22 -3.95
C ARG A 275 18.27 2.72 -4.22
N PRO A 276 17.07 2.14 -4.09
CA PRO A 276 16.83 0.75 -4.44
C PRO A 276 17.22 0.42 -5.89
N LEU A 277 16.85 1.30 -6.82
CA LEU A 277 17.15 1.12 -8.25
C LEU A 277 18.66 1.24 -8.51
N ALA A 278 19.32 2.21 -7.88
CA ALA A 278 20.77 2.38 -8.00
C ALA A 278 21.52 1.16 -7.44
N HIS A 279 21.04 0.59 -6.33
CA HIS A 279 21.60 -0.64 -5.77
C HIS A 279 21.47 -1.81 -6.76
N ILE A 280 20.28 -2.04 -7.30
CA ILE A 280 20.05 -3.09 -8.32
C ILE A 280 20.95 -2.88 -9.53
N TRP A 281 21.03 -1.65 -10.04
CA TRP A 281 21.86 -1.30 -11.20
C TRP A 281 23.34 -1.64 -10.96
N ASN A 282 23.89 -1.19 -9.84
CA ASN A 282 25.29 -1.45 -9.49
C ASN A 282 25.56 -2.94 -9.28
N THR A 283 24.68 -3.65 -8.57
CA THR A 283 24.80 -5.09 -8.34
C THR A 283 24.70 -5.87 -9.65
N PHE A 284 23.80 -5.48 -10.56
CA PHE A 284 23.65 -6.09 -11.89
C PHE A 284 24.94 -5.97 -12.72
N TRP A 285 25.59 -4.81 -12.72
CA TRP A 285 26.82 -4.60 -13.49
C TRP A 285 28.05 -5.25 -12.84
N ALA A 286 28.11 -5.31 -11.51
CA ALA A 286 29.18 -5.98 -10.77
C ALA A 286 29.08 -7.51 -10.82
N THR A 287 27.89 -8.07 -11.02
CA THR A 287 27.67 -9.52 -11.01
C THR A 287 28.11 -10.17 -12.32
N PRO A 288 29.04 -11.15 -12.30
CA PRO A 288 29.51 -11.82 -13.52
C PRO A 288 28.51 -12.87 -14.01
N GLY A 289 28.40 -12.99 -15.34
CA GLY A 289 27.58 -13.99 -16.03
C GLY A 289 26.14 -13.56 -16.28
N PHE A 290 25.65 -13.79 -17.51
CA PHE A 290 24.32 -13.32 -17.95
C PHE A 290 23.17 -13.83 -17.06
N CYS A 291 23.15 -15.13 -16.72
CA CYS A 291 22.10 -15.71 -15.87
C CYS A 291 22.11 -15.14 -14.43
N ASN A 292 23.30 -14.83 -13.90
CA ASN A 292 23.41 -14.21 -12.58
C ASN A 292 22.94 -12.76 -12.63
N LYS A 293 23.20 -12.02 -13.71
CA LYS A 293 22.66 -10.67 -13.90
C LYS A 293 21.13 -10.66 -13.92
N LEU A 294 20.50 -11.58 -14.64
CA LEU A 294 19.04 -11.74 -14.58
C LEU A 294 18.55 -12.13 -13.17
N SER A 295 19.32 -12.96 -12.47
CA SER A 295 19.01 -13.34 -11.09
C SER A 295 19.01 -12.14 -10.13
N VAL A 296 19.84 -11.11 -10.33
CA VAL A 296 19.80 -9.87 -9.55
C VAL A 296 18.44 -9.18 -9.65
N LEU A 297 17.77 -9.26 -10.80
CA LEU A 297 16.47 -8.63 -11.03
C LEU A 297 15.31 -9.48 -10.49
N PHE A 298 15.36 -10.79 -10.74
CA PHE A 298 14.20 -11.68 -10.60
C PHE A 298 14.22 -12.61 -9.37
N LYS A 299 15.34 -12.69 -8.64
CA LYS A 299 15.39 -13.40 -7.35
C LYS A 299 15.22 -12.41 -6.19
N GLY A 300 15.18 -12.89 -4.96
CA GLY A 300 14.93 -12.06 -3.78
C GLY A 300 16.07 -11.08 -3.51
N PRO A 301 15.83 -10.01 -2.73
CA PRO A 301 16.81 -8.97 -2.43
C PRO A 301 18.05 -9.49 -1.67
N GLY A 302 17.94 -10.61 -0.96
CA GLY A 302 19.08 -11.28 -0.31
C GLY A 302 19.90 -12.20 -1.22
N TRP A 303 19.53 -12.34 -2.50
CA TRP A 303 20.21 -13.26 -3.42
C TRP A 303 21.61 -12.79 -3.82
N GLY A 304 22.52 -13.75 -3.98
CA GLY A 304 23.83 -13.56 -4.62
C GLY A 304 24.29 -14.87 -5.29
N PRO A 305 25.36 -14.85 -6.11
CA PRO A 305 25.88 -16.06 -6.74
C PRO A 305 26.16 -17.17 -5.71
N GLY A 306 25.57 -18.35 -5.94
CA GLY A 306 25.68 -19.49 -5.02
C GLY A 306 24.66 -19.52 -3.86
N LYS A 307 23.88 -18.46 -3.64
CA LYS A 307 22.85 -18.41 -2.58
C LYS A 307 21.48 -18.93 -3.06
N PRO A 308 20.62 -19.41 -2.13
CA PRO A 308 19.22 -19.75 -2.42
C PRO A 308 18.44 -18.55 -2.96
N ARG A 309 17.29 -18.80 -3.60
CA ARG A 309 16.49 -17.77 -4.31
C ARG A 309 16.19 -16.52 -3.48
N LEU A 310 15.89 -16.67 -2.18
CA LEU A 310 15.55 -15.54 -1.30
C LEU A 310 16.73 -15.03 -0.46
N GLY A 311 17.94 -15.57 -0.70
CA GLY A 311 19.09 -15.34 0.16
C GLY A 311 19.17 -16.35 1.31
N LEU A 312 19.95 -16.00 2.31
CA LEU A 312 20.23 -16.82 3.49
C LEU A 312 19.59 -16.15 4.72
N PRO A 313 18.66 -16.81 5.44
CA PRO A 313 18.06 -16.24 6.64
C PRO A 313 19.07 -15.85 7.71
N GLU A 314 20.21 -16.55 7.77
CA GLU A 314 21.28 -16.31 8.72
C GLU A 314 22.01 -14.97 8.49
N GLU A 315 21.85 -14.36 7.31
CA GLU A 315 22.40 -13.05 6.98
C GLU A 315 21.49 -11.89 7.41
N ILE A 316 20.25 -12.17 7.84
CA ILE A 316 19.33 -11.16 8.34
C ILE A 316 19.87 -10.64 9.69
N PRO A 317 20.06 -9.32 9.86
CA PRO A 317 20.58 -8.76 11.11
C PRO A 317 19.73 -9.15 12.32
N VAL A 318 20.38 -9.66 13.36
CA VAL A 318 19.73 -10.03 14.63
C VAL A 318 19.34 -8.77 15.39
N ILE A 319 18.10 -8.73 15.86
CA ILE A 319 17.59 -7.65 16.71
C ILE A 319 18.08 -7.83 18.14
N THR A 320 18.78 -6.81 18.65
CA THR A 320 19.42 -6.79 19.97
C THR A 320 18.60 -6.05 21.03
N GLY A 321 17.56 -5.32 20.62
CA GLY A 321 16.77 -4.43 21.47
C GLY A 321 17.43 -3.07 21.74
N LYS A 322 18.61 -2.82 21.15
CA LYS A 322 19.37 -1.56 21.27
C LYS A 322 19.29 -0.70 20.00
N GLU A 323 18.47 -1.11 19.03
CA GLU A 323 18.28 -0.40 17.77
C GLU A 323 17.69 0.99 18.06
N VAL A 324 18.38 2.02 17.58
CA VAL A 324 17.92 3.42 17.69
C VAL A 324 17.52 3.88 16.29
N PRO A 325 16.27 4.29 16.08
CA PRO A 325 15.82 4.82 14.79
C PRO A 325 16.66 6.03 14.36
N PHE A 326 16.94 6.14 13.07
CA PHE A 326 17.68 7.25 12.48
C PHE A 326 16.94 8.56 12.71
N ASN A 327 17.46 9.43 13.57
CA ASN A 327 16.82 10.71 13.87
C ASN A 327 17.87 11.82 14.06
N PRO A 328 18.23 12.56 13.00
CA PRO A 328 19.23 13.62 13.09
C PRO A 328 18.72 14.75 13.99
N ARG A 329 19.61 15.28 14.84
CA ARG A 329 19.29 16.44 15.68
C ARG A 329 19.26 17.69 14.80
N VAL A 330 18.07 18.28 14.68
CA VAL A 330 17.84 19.52 13.94
C VAL A 330 17.35 20.62 14.89
N PRO A 331 17.83 21.86 14.76
CA PRO A 331 17.31 23.00 15.51
C PRO A 331 15.81 23.21 15.30
N ALA A 332 15.12 23.73 16.32
CA ALA A 332 13.67 23.91 16.30
C ALA A 332 13.18 24.81 15.15
N TYR A 333 13.96 25.83 14.76
CA TYR A 333 13.61 26.71 13.64
C TYR A 333 13.62 25.98 12.29
N LEU A 334 14.49 24.98 12.08
CA LEU A 334 14.49 24.17 10.87
C LEU A 334 13.31 23.21 10.82
N ASN A 335 12.91 22.66 11.98
CA ASN A 335 11.66 21.88 12.07
C ASN A 335 10.45 22.75 11.73
N CYS A 336 10.37 23.97 12.28
CA CYS A 336 9.31 24.92 11.96
C CYS A 336 9.29 25.25 10.47
N TYR A 337 10.45 25.58 9.90
CA TYR A 337 10.60 25.80 8.46
C TYR A 337 10.10 24.60 7.64
N ALA A 338 10.53 23.38 7.97
CA ALA A 338 10.14 22.18 7.24
C ALA A 338 8.61 21.94 7.29
N VAL A 339 7.98 22.13 8.45
CA VAL A 339 6.53 22.00 8.62
C VAL A 339 5.78 23.04 7.81
N VAL A 340 6.16 24.32 7.91
CA VAL A 340 5.51 25.42 7.19
C VAL A 340 5.70 25.25 5.68
N HIS A 341 6.91 24.96 5.25
CA HIS A 341 7.23 24.73 3.84
C HIS A 341 6.47 23.53 3.27
N PHE A 342 6.35 22.43 4.03
CA PHE A 342 5.54 21.28 3.66
C PHE A 342 4.06 21.65 3.53
N ALA A 343 3.51 22.43 4.47
CA ALA A 343 2.11 22.89 4.40
C ALA A 343 1.85 23.73 3.13
N VAL A 344 2.75 24.64 2.78
CA VAL A 344 2.67 25.44 1.55
C VAL A 344 2.73 24.56 0.30
N ILE A 345 3.66 23.60 0.24
CA ILE A 345 3.73 22.65 -0.89
C ILE A 345 2.45 21.82 -1.00
N MET A 346 1.91 21.38 0.14
CA MET A 346 0.68 20.59 0.17
C MET A 346 -0.52 21.38 -0.36
N GLU A 347 -0.64 22.66 -0.01
CA GLU A 347 -1.67 23.55 -0.54
C GLU A 347 -1.53 23.76 -2.05
N LEU A 348 -0.32 24.05 -2.52
CA LEU A 348 -0.03 24.16 -3.96
C LEU A 348 -0.33 22.87 -4.73
N TYR A 349 -0.05 21.71 -4.11
CA TYR A 349 -0.37 20.40 -4.69
C TYR A 349 -1.88 20.16 -4.79
N ILE A 350 -2.64 20.50 -3.75
CA ILE A 350 -4.11 20.40 -3.75
C ILE A 350 -4.69 21.30 -4.84
N ASP A 351 -4.22 22.54 -4.96
CA ASP A 351 -4.65 23.48 -6.00
C ASP A 351 -4.34 22.97 -7.41
N LEU A 352 -3.13 22.40 -7.60
CA LEU A 352 -2.74 21.79 -8.88
C LEU A 352 -3.68 20.63 -9.24
N LEU A 353 -3.92 19.71 -8.31
CA LEU A 353 -4.84 18.58 -8.55
C LEU A 353 -6.24 19.06 -8.88
N ALA A 354 -6.78 20.00 -8.10
CA ALA A 354 -8.10 20.57 -8.36
C ALA A 354 -8.18 21.17 -9.78
N THR A 355 -7.14 21.88 -10.20
CA THR A 355 -7.06 22.49 -11.54
C THR A 355 -7.02 21.45 -12.67
N VAL A 356 -6.24 20.38 -12.50
CA VAL A 356 -6.16 19.29 -13.48
C VAL A 356 -7.48 18.52 -13.56
N THR A 357 -8.09 18.17 -12.43
CA THR A 357 -9.36 17.44 -12.39
C THR A 357 -10.47 18.25 -13.07
N VAL A 358 -10.54 19.55 -12.80
CA VAL A 358 -11.47 20.47 -13.48
C VAL A 358 -11.20 20.48 -14.99
N SER A 359 -9.94 20.61 -15.42
CA SER A 359 -9.59 20.66 -16.84
C SER A 359 -9.93 19.37 -17.60
N ASN A 360 -9.73 18.20 -16.98
CA ASN A 360 -10.08 16.90 -17.55
C ASN A 360 -11.59 16.63 -17.60
N SER A 361 -12.40 17.35 -16.82
CA SER A 361 -13.88 17.23 -16.85
C SER A 361 -14.53 18.01 -18.00
N TYR A 362 -13.77 18.86 -18.70
CA TYR A 362 -14.21 19.62 -19.89
C TYR A 362 -13.76 19.02 -21.23
N LEU A 363 -13.06 17.88 -21.19
CA LEU A 363 -12.67 17.05 -22.34
C LEU A 363 -13.41 15.71 -22.28
#